data_AF-A0A8J6LKT2-F1
#
_entry.id   AF-A0A8J6LKT2-F1
#
_cell.length_a   1.000
_cell.length_b   1.000
_cell.length_c   1.000
_cell.angle_alpha   90.00
_cell.angle_beta   90.00
_cell.angle_gamma   90.00
#
_symmetry.space_group_name_H-M   'P 1'
#
loop_
_entity.id
_entity.type
_entity.pdbx_description
1 polymer ?
#
loop_
_entity_poly.entity_id
_entity_poly.type
_entity_poly.pdbx_seq_one_letter_code
_entity_poly.pdbx_strand_id
1 'polypeptide(L)'
;MEYRRLTGRSGPGAGRPAKLYRRPDSEVAVSIPERRYDLTGELLAAAIEESASADRPVRDVLPEMAYSAGREIGASSGSLEAALHNYGFQPRSDNCEGWVLGNCPFHQLARQHTQLICGLNLQLLRGVADGAGATGTRWC
;
A
#
# COMPACT_ATOMS: atom_id res chain seq x y z
N MET A 1 9.78 3.23 24.19
CA MET A 1 10.14 4.46 24.94
C MET A 1 10.55 4.03 26.33
N GLU A 2 11.67 4.53 26.87
CA GLU A 2 12.18 4.14 28.18
C GLU A 2 12.42 5.37 29.06
N TYR A 3 12.15 5.25 30.36
CA TYR A 3 12.48 6.28 31.34
C TYR A 3 13.64 5.80 32.19
N ARG A 4 14.75 6.54 32.19
CA ARG A 4 15.96 6.15 32.91
C ARG A 4 16.57 7.32 33.68
N ARG A 5 17.09 7.05 34.86
CA ARG A 5 17.94 8.01 35.59
C ARG A 5 19.38 7.84 35.13
N LEU A 6 19.84 8.77 34.30
CA LEU A 6 21.18 8.73 33.72
C LEU A 6 22.31 8.97 34.75
N THR A 7 21.98 9.57 35.90
CA THR A 7 22.95 10.00 36.92
C THR A 7 23.03 9.07 38.13
N GLY A 8 22.27 7.97 38.15
CA GLY A 8 22.26 6.98 39.25
C GLY A 8 21.66 7.45 40.59
N ARG A 9 21.31 8.73 40.74
CA ARG A 9 20.76 9.29 41.99
C ARG A 9 19.34 8.74 42.25
N SER A 10 19.12 8.14 43.42
CA SER A 10 17.82 7.66 43.92
C SER A 10 17.37 8.41 45.18
N GLY A 11 16.05 8.53 45.42
CA GLY A 11 15.47 9.17 46.61
C GLY A 11 14.84 10.56 46.41
N PRO A 12 14.28 11.17 47.48
CA PRO A 12 13.68 12.51 47.46
C PRO A 12 14.69 13.56 46.97
N GLY A 13 14.28 14.42 46.02
CA GLY A 13 15.16 15.44 45.44
C GLY A 13 16.02 15.00 44.24
N ALA A 14 15.99 13.71 43.86
CA ALA A 14 16.76 13.20 42.72
C ALA A 14 16.21 13.57 41.32
N GLY A 15 15.18 14.41 41.26
CA GLY A 15 14.54 14.84 40.01
C GLY A 15 13.74 13.74 39.30
N ARG A 16 13.09 14.12 38.20
CA ARG A 16 12.32 13.21 37.36
C ARG A 16 13.26 12.41 36.44
N PRO A 17 13.02 11.10 36.21
CA PRO A 17 13.75 10.33 35.20
C PRO A 17 13.69 10.99 33.82
N ALA A 18 14.79 10.89 33.06
CA ALA A 18 14.85 11.40 31.69
C ALA A 18 14.02 10.51 30.76
N LYS A 19 13.35 11.12 29.78
CA LYS A 19 12.75 10.39 28.66
C LYS A 19 13.85 10.05 27.65
N LEU A 20 14.09 8.77 27.42
CA LEU A 20 14.99 8.31 26.37
C LEU A 20 14.19 7.97 25.12
N TYR A 21 14.42 8.77 24.09
CA TYR A 21 13.93 8.52 22.74
C TYR A 21 15.04 7.80 21.97
N ARG A 22 14.70 6.66 21.38
CA ARG A 22 15.54 5.98 20.40
C ARG A 22 14.86 6.16 19.05
N ARG A 23 15.64 6.49 18.03
CA ARG A 23 15.17 6.47 16.65
C ARG A 23 14.87 5.00 16.28
N PRO A 24 13.69 4.68 15.73
CA PRO A 24 13.45 3.35 15.19
C PRO A 24 14.36 3.09 13.98
N ASP A 25 14.79 1.84 13.80
CA ASP A 25 15.52 1.43 12.59
C ASP A 25 14.58 1.31 11.38
N SER A 26 13.26 1.31 11.62
CA SER A 26 12.22 1.37 10.60
C SER A 26 11.73 2.80 10.35
N GLU A 27 11.34 3.08 9.11
CA GLU A 27 10.64 4.30 8.74
C GLU A 27 9.16 4.23 9.15
N VAL A 28 8.59 5.36 9.57
CA VAL A 28 7.17 5.50 9.87
C VAL A 28 6.62 6.67 9.06
N ALA A 29 5.76 6.37 8.09
CA ALA A 29 5.03 7.36 7.32
C ALA A 29 3.56 7.37 7.75
N VAL A 30 2.97 8.56 7.88
CA VAL A 30 1.54 8.74 8.18
C VAL A 30 0.95 9.62 7.08
N SER A 31 -0.16 9.18 6.49
CA SER A 31 -0.89 9.93 5.48
C SER A 31 -2.39 9.87 5.73
N ILE A 32 -3.05 11.02 5.58
CA ILE A 32 -4.52 11.15 5.71
C ILE A 32 -5.02 11.96 4.50
N PRO A 33 -5.84 11.38 3.60
CA PRO A 33 -6.23 9.96 3.55
C PRO A 33 -5.04 9.05 3.27
N GLU A 34 -5.20 7.75 3.56
CA GLU A 34 -4.16 6.75 3.41
C GLU A 34 -3.55 6.74 1.99
N ARG A 35 -2.22 6.73 1.94
CA ARG A 35 -1.39 6.66 0.73
C ARG A 35 -0.49 5.45 0.84
N ARG A 36 -0.39 4.71 -0.26
CA ARG A 36 0.44 3.51 -0.37
C ARG A 36 1.50 3.67 -1.46
N TYR A 37 2.32 4.71 -1.32
CA TYR A 37 3.41 4.98 -2.27
C TYR A 37 4.55 3.96 -2.15
N ASP A 38 4.66 3.29 -1.00
CA ASP A 38 5.47 2.09 -0.77
C ASP A 38 5.15 1.02 -1.82
N LEU A 39 3.89 0.59 -1.93
CA LEU A 39 3.48 -0.44 -2.87
C LEU A 39 3.75 -0.05 -4.33
N THR A 40 3.46 1.20 -4.69
CA THR A 40 3.74 1.69 -6.05
C THR A 40 5.24 1.72 -6.32
N GLY A 41 6.04 2.17 -5.35
CA GLY A 41 7.49 2.23 -5.45
C GLY A 41 8.10 0.84 -5.61
N GLU A 42 7.67 -0.12 -4.80
CA GLU A 42 8.08 -1.52 -4.88
C GLU A 42 7.74 -2.15 -6.23
N LEU A 43 6.49 -2.00 -6.71
CA LEU A 43 6.08 -2.52 -8.01
C LEU A 43 6.87 -1.91 -9.18
N LEU A 44 7.12 -0.60 -9.13
CA LEU A 44 7.90 0.08 -10.16
C LEU A 44 9.36 -0.37 -10.15
N ALA A 45 9.98 -0.49 -8.96
CA ALA A 45 11.35 -0.96 -8.82
C ALA A 45 11.50 -2.40 -9.32
N ALA A 46 10.62 -3.29 -8.87
CA ALA A 46 10.63 -4.69 -9.27
C ALA A 46 10.41 -4.86 -10.78
N ALA A 47 9.53 -4.05 -11.38
CA ALA A 47 9.33 -4.06 -12.83
C ALA A 47 10.54 -3.54 -13.63
N ILE A 48 11.32 -2.60 -13.07
CA ILE A 48 12.58 -2.14 -13.68
C ILE A 48 13.63 -3.24 -13.63
N GLU A 49 13.76 -3.93 -12.50
CA GLU A 49 14.69 -5.06 -12.34
C GLU A 49 14.35 -6.20 -13.28
N GLU A 50 13.07 -6.59 -13.35
CA GLU A 50 12.60 -7.66 -14.25
C GLU A 50 12.69 -7.26 -15.74
N SER A 51 12.43 -6.00 -16.05
CA SER A 51 12.63 -5.47 -17.41
C SER A 51 14.09 -5.63 -17.86
N ALA A 52 15.05 -5.32 -16.98
CA ALA A 52 16.47 -5.44 -17.27
C ALA A 52 16.94 -6.90 -17.34
N SER A 53 16.42 -7.78 -16.49
CA SER A 53 16.79 -9.21 -16.47
C SER A 53 16.25 -9.97 -17.69
N ALA A 54 15.01 -9.68 -18.09
CA ALA A 54 14.30 -10.38 -19.15
C ALA A 54 14.44 -9.72 -20.54
N ASP A 55 15.10 -8.55 -20.63
CA ASP A 55 15.20 -7.71 -21.83
C ASP A 55 13.81 -7.38 -22.44
N ARG A 56 12.86 -7.08 -21.55
CA ARG A 56 11.47 -6.74 -21.91
C ARG A 56 11.17 -5.29 -21.53
N PRO A 57 10.38 -4.53 -22.29
CA PRO A 57 10.00 -3.18 -21.88
C PRO A 57 9.23 -3.16 -20.55
N VAL A 58 9.57 -2.24 -19.64
CA VAL A 58 8.84 -2.04 -18.35
C VAL A 58 7.33 -1.92 -18.55
N ARG A 59 6.89 -1.28 -19.64
CA ARG A 59 5.47 -1.12 -19.98
C ARG A 59 4.71 -2.44 -20.19
N ASP A 60 5.43 -3.52 -20.50
CA ASP A 60 4.85 -4.84 -20.73
C ASP A 60 4.91 -5.69 -19.44
N VAL A 61 5.98 -5.54 -18.66
CA VAL A 61 6.22 -6.28 -17.41
C VAL A 61 5.37 -5.74 -16.24
N LEU A 62 5.31 -4.42 -16.08
CA LEU A 62 4.64 -3.78 -14.94
C LEU A 62 3.15 -4.18 -14.81
N PRO A 63 2.35 -4.24 -15.88
CA PRO A 63 0.98 -4.77 -15.84
C PRO A 63 0.88 -6.19 -15.25
N GLU A 64 1.79 -7.09 -15.64
CA GLU A 64 1.79 -8.49 -15.20
C GLU A 64 2.11 -8.57 -13.70
N MET A 65 3.12 -7.84 -13.25
CA MET A 65 3.52 -7.80 -11.84
C MET A 65 2.44 -7.15 -10.97
N ALA A 66 1.84 -6.05 -11.42
CA ALA A 66 0.74 -5.41 -10.72
C ALA A 66 -0.46 -6.37 -10.58
N TYR A 67 -0.80 -7.11 -11.63
CA TYR A 67 -1.84 -8.14 -11.58
C TYR A 67 -1.50 -9.25 -10.59
N SER A 68 -0.28 -9.79 -10.62
CA SER A 68 0.16 -10.84 -9.71
C SER A 68 0.12 -10.40 -8.24
N ALA A 69 0.65 -9.20 -7.96
CA ALA A 69 0.57 -8.63 -6.62
C ALA A 69 -0.88 -8.46 -6.17
N GLY A 70 -1.75 -7.97 -7.07
CA GLY A 70 -3.18 -7.87 -6.80
C GLY A 70 -3.80 -9.22 -6.46
N ARG A 71 -3.50 -10.26 -7.24
CA ARG A 71 -3.98 -11.63 -7.01
C ARG A 71 -3.63 -12.15 -5.63
N GLU A 72 -2.38 -11.96 -5.21
CA GLU A 72 -1.90 -12.37 -3.89
C GLU A 72 -2.64 -11.63 -2.77
N ILE A 73 -2.78 -10.31 -2.92
CA ILE A 73 -3.54 -9.46 -2.00
C ILE A 73 -4.99 -9.93 -1.85
N GLY A 74 -5.68 -10.17 -2.98
CA GLY A 74 -7.05 -10.65 -2.98
C GLY A 74 -7.19 -12.00 -2.28
N ALA A 75 -6.28 -12.94 -2.59
CA ALA A 75 -6.30 -14.28 -2.03
C ALA A 75 -6.04 -14.31 -0.50
N SER A 76 -5.25 -13.37 0.02
CA SER A 76 -4.93 -13.31 1.45
C SER A 76 -5.94 -12.53 2.31
N SER A 77 -6.90 -11.83 1.70
CA SER A 77 -7.71 -10.82 2.40
C SER A 77 -9.10 -11.29 2.87
N GLY A 78 -9.52 -12.51 2.54
CA GLY A 78 -10.81 -13.10 2.96
C GLY A 78 -12.05 -12.50 2.29
N SER A 79 -12.01 -11.24 1.83
CA SER A 79 -13.02 -10.61 0.96
C SER A 79 -12.41 -9.50 0.10
N LEU A 80 -13.08 -9.12 -0.98
CA LEU A 80 -12.68 -8.01 -1.84
C LEU A 80 -12.69 -6.67 -1.08
N GLU A 81 -13.71 -6.42 -0.27
CA GLU A 81 -13.82 -5.19 0.52
C GLU A 81 -12.68 -5.04 1.53
N ALA A 82 -12.32 -6.14 2.21
CA ALA A 82 -11.19 -6.17 3.13
C ALA A 82 -9.86 -5.93 2.39
N ALA A 83 -9.67 -6.55 1.22
CA ALA A 83 -8.49 -6.33 0.39
C ALA A 83 -8.32 -4.85 0.02
N LEU A 84 -9.40 -4.21 -0.43
CA LEU A 84 -9.39 -2.81 -0.84
C LEU A 84 -9.10 -1.88 0.35
N HIS A 85 -9.77 -2.07 1.48
CA HIS A 85 -9.51 -1.28 2.69
C HIS A 85 -8.06 -1.42 3.19
N ASN A 86 -7.54 -2.64 3.29
CA ASN A 86 -6.19 -2.92 3.79
C ASN A 86 -5.08 -2.31 2.92
N TYR A 87 -5.39 -2.00 1.66
CA TYR A 87 -4.47 -1.37 0.70
C TYR A 87 -4.80 0.11 0.45
N GLY A 88 -5.58 0.74 1.34
CA GLY A 88 -5.81 2.18 1.36
C GLY A 88 -6.86 2.67 0.36
N PHE A 89 -7.61 1.78 -0.27
CA PHE A 89 -8.79 2.14 -1.05
C PHE A 89 -10.02 2.36 -0.14
N GLN A 90 -10.96 3.17 -0.60
CA GLN A 90 -12.23 3.44 0.06
C GLN A 90 -13.38 2.89 -0.80
N PRO A 91 -13.60 1.56 -0.79
CA PRO A 91 -14.69 0.96 -1.55
C PRO A 91 -16.04 1.36 -0.95
N ARG A 92 -16.99 1.69 -1.82
CA ARG A 92 -18.41 1.92 -1.48
C ARG A 92 -19.26 1.05 -2.39
N SER A 93 -20.25 0.38 -1.83
CA SER A 93 -21.21 -0.35 -2.64
C SER A 93 -21.95 0.62 -3.56
N ASP A 94 -22.07 0.24 -4.82
CA ASP A 94 -22.98 0.89 -5.77
C ASP A 94 -24.32 0.16 -5.78
N ASN A 95 -25.36 0.87 -6.21
CA ASN A 95 -26.74 0.38 -6.28
C ASN A 95 -26.92 -0.78 -7.28
N CYS A 96 -25.87 -1.12 -8.04
CA CYS A 96 -25.86 -2.10 -9.11
C CYS A 96 -24.95 -3.32 -8.82
N GLU A 97 -24.81 -3.73 -7.56
CA GLU A 97 -23.94 -4.86 -7.13
C GLU A 97 -22.43 -4.66 -7.41
N GLY A 98 -22.03 -3.44 -7.80
CA GLY A 98 -20.65 -3.04 -8.05
C GLY A 98 -20.03 -2.28 -6.88
N TRP A 99 -18.78 -1.85 -7.06
CA TRP A 99 -18.06 -1.00 -6.10
C TRP A 99 -17.56 0.27 -6.77
N VAL A 100 -17.79 1.40 -6.12
CA VAL A 100 -17.15 2.68 -6.45
C VAL A 100 -16.00 2.92 -5.48
N LEU A 101 -14.84 3.30 -6.00
CA LEU A 101 -13.68 3.67 -5.18
C LEU A 101 -13.72 5.18 -4.89
N GLY A 102 -13.88 5.54 -3.62
CA GLY A 102 -13.90 6.93 -3.17
C GLY A 102 -12.54 7.63 -3.23
N ASN A 103 -11.46 6.89 -3.44
CA ASN A 103 -10.12 7.41 -3.60
C ASN A 103 -9.24 6.52 -4.50
N CYS A 104 -8.07 7.03 -4.83
CA CYS A 104 -6.93 6.24 -5.28
C CYS A 104 -5.77 6.50 -4.31
N PRO A 105 -5.18 5.46 -3.68
CA PRO A 105 -4.05 5.64 -2.77
C PRO A 105 -2.82 6.25 -3.49
N PHE A 106 -2.77 6.16 -4.82
CA PHE A 106 -1.70 6.67 -5.67
C PHE A 106 -2.02 8.04 -6.31
N HIS A 107 -3.06 8.73 -5.85
CA HIS A 107 -3.64 9.88 -6.56
C HIS A 107 -2.64 10.97 -6.97
N GLN A 108 -1.65 11.33 -6.14
CA GLN A 108 -0.68 12.37 -6.53
C GLN A 108 0.19 11.92 -7.72
N LEU A 109 0.69 10.68 -7.68
CA LEU A 109 1.43 10.11 -8.81
C LEU A 109 0.53 9.95 -10.04
N ALA A 110 -0.73 9.55 -9.86
CA ALA A 110 -1.71 9.42 -10.94
C ALA A 110 -2.01 10.76 -11.64
N ARG A 111 -1.93 11.89 -10.93
CA ARG A 111 -2.10 13.21 -11.54
C ARG A 111 -0.94 13.62 -12.45
N GLN A 112 0.28 13.19 -12.13
CA GLN A 112 1.48 13.55 -12.91
C GLN A 112 1.80 12.50 -13.99
N HIS A 113 1.48 11.24 -13.73
CA HIS A 113 1.83 10.09 -14.56
C HIS A 113 0.60 9.22 -14.83
N THR A 114 -0.48 9.83 -15.35
CA THR A 114 -1.81 9.21 -15.44
C THR A 114 -1.81 7.88 -16.17
N GLN A 115 -1.22 7.79 -17.37
CA GLN A 115 -1.23 6.54 -18.14
C GLN A 115 -0.51 5.41 -17.39
N LEU A 116 0.65 5.70 -16.79
CA LEU A 116 1.44 4.71 -16.08
C LEU A 116 0.74 4.24 -14.79
N ILE A 117 0.35 5.18 -13.94
CA ILE A 117 -0.15 4.87 -12.60
C ILE A 117 -1.58 4.36 -12.64
N CYS A 118 -2.45 4.92 -13.50
CA CYS A 118 -3.79 4.37 -13.66
C CYS A 118 -3.77 3.00 -14.34
N GLY A 119 -2.84 2.76 -15.26
CA GLY A 119 -2.62 1.43 -15.86
C GLY A 119 -2.19 0.39 -14.84
N LEU A 120 -1.19 0.72 -14.00
CA LEU A 120 -0.77 -0.10 -12.86
C LEU A 120 -1.94 -0.38 -11.92
N ASN A 121 -2.65 0.67 -11.48
CA ASN A 121 -3.75 0.57 -10.54
C ASN A 121 -4.89 -0.32 -11.08
N LEU A 122 -5.20 -0.23 -12.37
CA LEU A 122 -6.21 -1.06 -13.00
C LEU A 122 -5.84 -2.55 -12.93
N GLN A 123 -4.59 -2.90 -13.26
CA GLN A 123 -4.16 -4.30 -13.23
C GLN A 123 -4.07 -4.84 -11.80
N LEU A 124 -3.61 -4.01 -10.87
CA LEU A 124 -3.66 -4.32 -9.44
C LEU A 124 -5.09 -4.65 -8.99
N LEU A 125 -6.06 -3.79 -9.27
CA LEU A 125 -7.45 -3.99 -8.88
C LEU A 125 -8.09 -5.22 -9.54
N ARG A 126 -7.77 -5.49 -10.81
CA ARG A 126 -8.19 -6.72 -11.50
C ARG A 126 -7.64 -7.97 -10.80
N GLY A 127 -6.35 -7.94 -10.46
CA GLY A 127 -5.72 -9.00 -9.71
C GLY A 127 -6.39 -9.21 -8.35
N VAL A 128 -6.64 -8.14 -7.60
CA VAL A 128 -7.32 -8.19 -6.29
C VAL A 128 -8.71 -8.83 -6.42
N ALA A 129 -9.51 -8.39 -7.39
CA ALA A 129 -10.83 -8.96 -7.62
C ALA A 129 -10.78 -10.46 -7.95
N ASP A 130 -9.87 -10.86 -8.84
CA ASP A 130 -9.69 -12.26 -9.21
C ASP A 130 -9.19 -13.10 -8.03
N GLY A 131 -8.21 -12.60 -7.28
CA GLY A 131 -7.68 -13.28 -6.09
C GLY A 131 -8.71 -13.44 -4.97
N ALA A 132 -9.62 -12.49 -4.83
CA ALA A 132 -10.73 -12.54 -3.87
C ALA A 132 -11.91 -13.41 -4.33
N GLY A 133 -11.83 -14.05 -5.51
CA GLY A 133 -12.93 -14.85 -6.07
C GLY A 133 -14.11 -14.03 -6.58
N ALA A 134 -13.93 -12.73 -6.82
CA ALA A 134 -14.95 -11.81 -7.34
C ALA A 134 -15.07 -11.88 -8.88
N THR A 135 -14.86 -13.05 -9.47
CA THR A 135 -15.08 -13.32 -10.89
C THR A 135 -16.58 -13.35 -11.19
N GLY A 136 -17.15 -12.16 -11.42
CA GLY A 136 -18.58 -12.00 -11.73
C GLY A 136 -19.15 -10.63 -11.38
N THR A 137 -18.43 -9.85 -10.57
CA THR A 137 -18.87 -8.49 -10.23
C THR A 137 -18.71 -7.61 -11.47
N ARG A 138 -19.84 -7.20 -12.05
CA ARG A 138 -19.85 -6.26 -13.16
C ARG A 138 -19.28 -4.94 -12.66
N TRP A 139 -18.18 -4.51 -13.27
CA TRP A 139 -17.68 -3.15 -13.11
C TRP A 139 -18.61 -2.27 -13.95
N CYS A 140 -19.53 -1.54 -13.31
CA CYS A 140 -20.34 -0.53 -13.97
C CYS A 140 -19.48 0.64 -14.43
#